data_AF-A0AAD7D526-F1
#
_entry.id   AF-A0AAD7D526-F1
#
_cell.length_a   1.000
_cell.length_b   1.000
_cell.length_c   1.000
_cell.angle_alpha   90.00
_cell.angle_beta   90.00
_cell.angle_gamma   90.00
#
_symmetry.space_group_name_H-M   'P 1'
#
loop_
_entity.id
_entity.type
_entity.pdbx_description
1 polymer ?
#
loop_
_entity_poly.entity_id
_entity_poly.type
_entity_poly.pdbx_seq_one_letter_code
_entity_poly.pdbx_strand_id
1 'polypeptide(L)'
;LPDSIKDIYHGLFGVAPSADVLAHLKRELMHAVWDLMLTPDFIHAYIHGIVIKCYDGIERLVFPRFFTYGADYPEKVLLATIKNLGGCPCPRCFVEKSQIPKMGTKTDMRQRQDIRQDTSSWRDKIEAARRWIFGQGLGVTSKKVDEDNLKEKSWVPTRVSSSCFSVDGRLTLIRWCKECIFEIGAVQLQSVLNVCAGSSP
;
A
#
# COMPACT_ATOMS: atom_id res chain seq x y z
N LEU A 1 15.19 10.84 -3.29
CA LEU A 1 15.66 10.54 -4.65
C LEU A 1 17.08 11.07 -4.74
N PRO A 2 18.06 10.31 -5.25
CA PRO A 2 19.42 10.82 -5.45
C PRO A 2 19.43 12.04 -6.38
N ASP A 3 20.36 12.95 -6.13
CA ASP A 3 20.46 14.21 -6.89
C ASP A 3 20.74 13.98 -8.37
N SER A 4 21.44 12.89 -8.71
CA SER A 4 21.77 12.48 -10.07
C SER A 4 20.58 12.05 -10.93
N ILE A 5 19.39 11.84 -10.37
CA ILE A 5 18.22 11.35 -11.14
C ILE A 5 17.83 12.30 -12.25
N LYS A 6 17.94 13.61 -12.04
CA LYS A 6 17.58 14.60 -13.06
C LYS A 6 18.53 14.51 -14.25
N ASP A 7 19.82 14.36 -13.99
CA ASP A 7 20.86 14.23 -15.02
C ASP A 7 20.74 12.92 -15.78
N ILE A 8 20.51 11.80 -15.07
CA ILE A 8 20.27 10.49 -15.68
C ILE A 8 19.02 10.53 -16.56
N TYR A 9 17.92 11.11 -16.05
CA TYR A 9 16.68 11.22 -16.82
C TYR A 9 16.88 12.09 -18.07
N HIS A 10 17.56 13.24 -17.94
CA HIS A 10 17.88 14.10 -19.07
C HIS A 10 18.79 13.39 -20.09
N GLY A 11 19.76 12.60 -19.64
CA GLY A 11 20.61 11.79 -20.52
C GLY A 11 19.85 10.72 -21.30
N LEU A 12 18.79 10.14 -20.73
CA LEU A 12 17.98 9.11 -21.37
C LEU A 12 16.91 9.67 -22.32
N PHE A 13 16.27 10.78 -21.93
CA PHE A 13 15.08 11.31 -22.63
C PHE A 13 15.31 12.66 -23.32
N GLY A 14 16.47 13.29 -23.14
CA GLY A 14 16.79 14.60 -23.72
C GLY A 14 15.96 15.76 -23.13
N VAL A 15 15.18 15.50 -22.09
CA VAL A 15 14.31 16.48 -21.43
C VAL A 15 14.39 16.32 -19.92
N ALA A 16 14.17 17.40 -19.18
CA ALA A 16 14.10 17.34 -17.73
C ALA A 16 12.85 16.56 -17.27
N PRO A 17 12.93 15.79 -16.17
CA PRO A 17 11.76 15.07 -15.65
C PRO A 17 10.72 16.06 -15.13
N SER A 18 9.45 15.83 -15.50
CA SER A 18 8.34 16.60 -14.95
C SER A 18 8.13 16.30 -13.46
N ALA A 19 7.41 17.18 -12.76
CA ALA A 19 7.03 16.95 -11.37
C ALA A 19 6.23 15.64 -11.19
N ASP A 20 5.38 15.29 -12.15
CA ASP A 20 4.59 14.06 -12.14
C ASP A 20 5.47 12.81 -12.24
N VAL A 21 6.50 12.85 -13.10
CA VAL A 21 7.47 11.76 -13.23
C VAL A 21 8.26 11.60 -11.93
N LEU A 22 8.74 12.70 -11.34
CA LEU A 22 9.45 12.65 -10.06
C LEU A 22 8.55 12.11 -8.92
N ALA A 23 7.27 12.49 -8.89
CA ALA A 23 6.32 11.95 -7.93
C ALA A 23 6.07 10.45 -8.11
N HIS A 24 6.00 9.98 -9.35
CA HIS A 24 5.90 8.55 -9.65
C HIS A 24 7.16 7.80 -9.22
N LEU A 25 8.36 8.31 -9.52
CA LEU A 25 9.62 7.69 -9.11
C LEU A 25 9.79 7.62 -7.59
N LYS A 26 9.35 8.65 -6.84
CA LYS A 26 9.32 8.60 -5.37
C LYS A 26 8.44 7.46 -4.86
N ARG A 27 7.29 7.24 -5.51
CA ARG A 27 6.38 6.15 -5.16
C ARG A 27 7.00 4.79 -5.47
N GLU A 28 7.57 4.60 -6.66
CA GLU A 28 8.29 3.36 -7.01
C GLU A 28 9.41 3.08 -6.02
N LEU A 29 10.18 4.10 -5.62
CA LEU A 29 11.24 3.94 -4.62
C LEU A 29 10.69 3.49 -3.26
N MET A 30 9.60 4.10 -2.79
CA MET A 30 8.96 3.66 -1.53
C MET A 30 8.58 2.19 -1.60
N HIS A 31 7.91 1.76 -2.67
CA HIS A 31 7.53 0.35 -2.83
C HIS A 31 8.75 -0.57 -2.96
N ALA A 32 9.81 -0.15 -3.64
CA ALA A 32 11.06 -0.92 -3.72
C ALA A 32 11.71 -1.10 -2.33
N VAL A 33 11.67 -0.07 -1.46
CA VAL A 33 12.16 -0.19 -0.08
C VAL A 33 11.31 -1.18 0.72
N TRP A 34 9.98 -1.13 0.56
CA TRP A 34 9.09 -2.11 1.20
C TRP A 34 9.33 -3.53 0.71
N ASP A 35 9.62 -3.73 -0.57
CA ASP A 35 9.98 -5.05 -1.13
C ASP A 35 11.24 -5.61 -0.49
N LEU A 36 12.24 -4.76 -0.22
CA LEU A 36 13.47 -5.17 0.46
C LEU A 36 13.22 -5.52 1.93
N MET A 37 12.32 -4.81 2.61
CA MET A 37 11.98 -5.07 4.02
C MET A 37 11.08 -6.29 4.21
N LEU A 38 10.12 -6.50 3.31
CA LEU A 38 9.13 -7.58 3.37
C LEU A 38 9.67 -8.82 2.66
N THR A 39 10.76 -9.38 3.18
CA THR A 39 11.32 -10.62 2.66
C THR A 39 10.36 -11.81 2.87
N PRO A 40 10.46 -12.89 2.07
CA PRO A 40 9.66 -14.09 2.28
C PRO A 40 9.76 -14.64 3.72
N ASP A 41 10.95 -14.64 4.30
CA ASP A 41 11.18 -15.08 5.68
C ASP A 41 10.50 -14.17 6.70
N PHE A 42 10.55 -12.85 6.48
CA PHE A 42 9.84 -11.90 7.34
C PHE A 42 8.33 -12.14 7.27
N ILE A 43 7.77 -12.32 6.07
CA ILE A 43 6.34 -12.58 5.88
C ILE A 43 5.96 -13.91 6.54
N HIS A 44 6.78 -14.95 6.39
CA HIS A 44 6.57 -16.24 7.03
C HIS A 44 6.57 -16.08 8.56
N ALA A 45 7.57 -15.41 9.12
CA ALA A 45 7.64 -15.08 10.55
C ALA A 45 6.44 -14.25 11.02
N TYR A 46 5.96 -13.32 10.20
CA TYR A 46 4.81 -12.47 10.49
C TYR A 46 3.50 -13.27 10.60
N ILE A 47 3.33 -14.31 9.77
CA ILE A 47 2.12 -15.14 9.72
C ILE A 47 2.20 -16.28 10.75
N HIS A 48 3.32 -16.99 10.79
CA HIS A 48 3.49 -18.23 11.55
C HIS A 48 4.24 -18.05 12.86
N GLY A 49 4.91 -16.91 13.07
CA GLY A 49 5.79 -16.68 14.20
C GLY A 49 7.17 -17.30 13.97
N ILE A 50 8.11 -16.92 14.83
CA ILE A 50 9.45 -17.51 14.90
C ILE A 50 9.73 -17.95 16.34
N VAL A 51 10.31 -19.13 16.49
CA VAL A 51 10.70 -19.63 17.82
C VAL A 51 12.00 -18.96 18.23
N ILE A 52 11.97 -18.25 19.35
CA ILE A 52 13.13 -17.59 19.93
C ILE A 52 13.31 -18.09 21.35
N LYS A 53 14.52 -18.55 21.69
CA LYS A 53 14.91 -18.81 23.07
C LYS A 53 15.23 -17.48 23.74
N CYS A 54 14.39 -17.07 24.68
CA CYS A 54 14.57 -15.83 25.41
C CYS A 54 15.70 -15.98 26.46
N TYR A 55 16.07 -14.85 27.06
CA TYR A 55 17.16 -14.78 28.05
C TYR A 55 16.92 -15.68 29.28
N ASP A 56 15.66 -15.92 29.65
CA ASP A 56 15.25 -16.83 30.73
C ASP A 56 15.36 -18.32 30.37
N GLY A 57 15.85 -18.64 29.17
CA GLY A 57 15.99 -20.01 28.67
C GLY A 57 14.69 -20.63 28.16
N ILE A 58 13.56 -19.90 28.20
CA ILE A 58 12.26 -20.36 27.71
C ILE A 58 12.12 -20.02 26.23
N GLU A 59 11.70 -20.99 25.43
CA GLU A 59 11.38 -20.79 24.02
C GLU A 59 9.98 -20.21 23.87
N ARG A 60 9.87 -19.13 23.08
CA ARG A 60 8.59 -18.46 22.80
C ARG A 60 8.41 -18.31 21.31
N LEU A 61 7.16 -18.48 20.86
CA LEU A 61 6.76 -18.15 19.50
C LEU A 61 6.50 -16.64 19.40
N VAL A 62 7.43 -15.92 18.78
CA VAL A 62 7.41 -14.47 18.64
C VAL A 62 6.89 -14.09 17.26
N PHE A 63 5.94 -13.17 17.21
CA PHE A 63 5.41 -12.63 15.96
C PHE A 63 5.96 -11.21 15.75
N PRO A 64 6.82 -10.98 14.75
CA PRO A 64 7.18 -9.61 14.39
C PRO A 64 5.92 -8.89 13.92
N ARG A 65 5.59 -7.74 14.53
CA ARG A 65 4.45 -6.89 14.17
C ARG A 65 4.93 -5.45 14.01
N PHE A 66 4.48 -4.78 12.96
CA PHE A 66 4.62 -3.32 12.89
C PHE A 66 3.63 -2.73 13.87
N PHE A 67 4.12 -2.18 14.99
CA PHE A 67 3.25 -1.82 16.12
C PHE A 67 2.40 -0.57 15.85
N THR A 68 2.93 0.39 15.09
CA THR A 68 2.24 1.60 14.67
C THR A 68 2.94 2.21 13.44
N TYR A 69 2.27 2.24 12.28
CA TYR A 69 2.70 3.10 11.19
C TYR A 69 1.96 4.44 11.30
N GLY A 70 2.52 5.33 12.13
CA GLY A 70 2.00 6.66 12.43
C GLY A 70 2.12 7.66 11.27
N ALA A 71 1.85 7.23 10.05
CA ALA A 71 1.87 8.08 8.88
C ALA A 71 0.62 8.97 8.81
N ASP A 72 0.84 10.21 8.39
CA ASP A 72 -0.19 11.11 7.89
C ASP A 72 -0.73 10.62 6.53
N TYR A 73 -1.77 11.30 6.05
CA TYR A 73 -2.57 10.87 4.90
C TYR A 73 -1.75 10.65 3.62
N PRO A 74 -0.81 11.54 3.23
CA PRO A 74 -0.04 11.35 2.00
C PRO A 74 0.75 10.02 2.00
N GLU A 75 1.39 9.65 3.10
CA GLU A 75 2.21 8.45 3.20
C GLU A 75 1.34 7.18 3.28
N LYS A 76 0.18 7.26 3.94
CA LYS A 76 -0.84 6.20 3.89
C LYS A 76 -1.34 5.94 2.46
N VAL A 77 -1.54 7.00 1.68
CA VAL A 77 -1.98 6.91 0.29
C VAL A 77 -0.86 6.44 -0.64
N LEU A 78 0.41 6.75 -0.32
CA LEU A 78 1.57 6.17 -1.00
C LEU A 78 1.56 4.64 -0.87
N LEU A 79 1.48 4.13 0.36
CA LEU A 79 1.46 2.67 0.62
C LEU A 79 0.25 1.96 0.03
N ALA A 80 -0.92 2.60 0.07
CA ALA A 80 -2.14 2.03 -0.47
C ALA A 80 -2.21 2.03 -2.00
N THR A 81 -1.17 2.53 -2.71
CA THR A 81 -1.16 2.68 -4.18
C THR A 81 -2.38 3.46 -4.70
N ILE A 82 -2.74 4.53 -4.00
CA ILE A 82 -3.84 5.41 -4.38
C ILE A 82 -3.30 6.77 -4.79
N LYS A 83 -4.03 7.42 -5.70
CA LYS A 83 -3.72 8.78 -6.13
C LYS A 83 -4.02 9.75 -4.99
N ASN A 84 -3.02 10.54 -4.60
CA ASN A 84 -3.21 11.57 -3.58
C ASN A 84 -4.27 12.56 -4.05
N LEU A 85 -5.24 12.85 -3.18
CA LEU A 85 -6.42 13.68 -3.48
C LEU A 85 -7.22 13.21 -4.72
N GLY A 86 -7.16 11.92 -5.07
CA GLY A 86 -7.94 11.32 -6.15
C GLY A 86 -9.46 11.35 -5.90
N GLY A 87 -10.23 10.93 -6.90
CA GLY A 87 -11.69 10.85 -6.82
C GLY A 87 -12.20 9.91 -5.74
N CYS A 88 -11.49 8.82 -5.44
CA CYS A 88 -11.80 7.81 -4.44
C CYS A 88 -10.68 7.74 -3.38
N PRO A 89 -10.65 8.64 -2.38
CA PRO A 89 -9.51 8.80 -1.47
C PRO A 89 -9.37 7.67 -0.43
N CYS A 90 -10.39 6.83 -0.25
CA CYS A 90 -10.37 5.80 0.79
C CYS A 90 -9.45 4.63 0.39
N PRO A 91 -8.53 4.19 1.27
CA PRO A 91 -7.72 2.99 1.04
C PRO A 91 -8.50 1.68 1.14
N ARG A 92 -9.69 1.71 1.76
CA ARG A 92 -10.52 0.52 1.94
C ARG A 92 -11.52 0.29 0.81
N CYS A 93 -12.15 1.35 0.31
CA CYS A 93 -13.31 1.30 -0.59
C CYS A 93 -13.22 2.34 -1.70
N PHE A 94 -14.18 2.32 -2.62
CA PHE A 94 -14.29 3.27 -3.72
C PHE A 94 -15.30 4.41 -3.47
N VAL A 95 -15.52 4.78 -2.21
CA VAL A 95 -16.32 5.97 -1.88
C VAL A 95 -15.67 7.21 -2.49
N GLU A 96 -16.45 7.91 -3.31
CA GLU A 96 -16.01 9.13 -3.94
C GLU A 96 -15.89 10.28 -2.95
N LYS A 97 -14.98 11.22 -3.24
CA LYS A 97 -14.78 12.46 -2.47
C LYS A 97 -16.08 13.28 -2.36
N SER A 98 -16.91 13.24 -3.40
CA SER A 98 -18.23 13.90 -3.46
C SER A 98 -19.23 13.33 -2.43
N GLN A 99 -19.06 12.08 -2.02
CA GLN A 99 -19.97 11.36 -1.13
C GLN A 99 -19.53 11.42 0.34
N ILE A 100 -18.32 11.93 0.64
CA ILE A 100 -17.80 12.06 2.01
C ILE A 100 -18.79 12.81 2.95
N PRO A 101 -19.48 13.88 2.54
CA PRO A 101 -20.46 14.55 3.40
C PRO A 101 -21.62 13.64 3.86
N LYS A 102 -21.84 12.49 3.20
CA LYS A 102 -22.88 11.51 3.55
C LYS A 102 -22.37 10.44 4.52
N MET A 103 -21.15 10.58 5.03
CA MET A 103 -20.54 9.60 5.94
C MET A 103 -21.45 9.30 7.14
N GLY A 104 -21.57 8.02 7.50
CA GLY A 104 -22.42 7.57 8.60
C GLY A 104 -23.89 7.35 8.23
N THR A 105 -24.32 7.72 7.02
CA THR A 105 -25.66 7.37 6.51
C THR A 105 -25.74 5.91 6.08
N LYS A 106 -26.97 5.36 5.99
CA LYS A 106 -27.19 4.02 5.42
C LYS A 106 -26.64 3.90 3.98
N THR A 107 -26.68 4.98 3.21
CA THR A 107 -26.12 5.04 1.86
C THR A 107 -24.60 4.89 1.88
N ASP A 108 -23.91 5.61 2.77
CA ASP A 108 -22.46 5.49 2.95
C ASP A 108 -22.06 4.08 3.42
N MET A 109 -22.79 3.50 4.38
CA MET A 109 -22.55 2.11 4.82
C MET A 109 -22.66 1.09 3.69
N ARG A 110 -23.61 1.28 2.75
CA ARG A 110 -23.72 0.44 1.55
C ARG A 110 -22.58 0.69 0.56
N GLN A 111 -22.23 1.95 0.30
CA GLN A 111 -21.15 2.30 -0.63
C GLN A 111 -19.79 1.76 -0.16
N ARG A 112 -19.53 1.74 1.16
CA ARG A 112 -18.31 1.17 1.75
C ARG A 112 -18.16 -0.34 1.57
N GLN A 113 -19.22 -1.05 1.17
CA GLN A 113 -19.15 -2.47 0.80
C GLN A 113 -18.46 -2.69 -0.54
N ASP A 114 -18.36 -1.66 -1.40
CA ASP A 114 -17.52 -1.71 -2.60
C ASP A 114 -16.04 -1.53 -2.20
N ILE A 115 -15.48 -2.65 -1.73
CA ILE A 115 -14.16 -2.74 -1.13
C ILE A 115 -13.11 -2.90 -2.24
N ARG A 116 -11.99 -2.18 -2.12
CA ARG A 116 -10.83 -2.34 -3.01
C ARG A 116 -10.31 -3.78 -2.92
N GLN A 117 -10.25 -4.47 -4.06
CA GLN A 117 -9.73 -5.82 -4.18
C GLN A 117 -8.65 -5.88 -5.24
N ASP A 118 -7.66 -6.74 -5.01
CA ASP A 118 -6.66 -7.08 -6.01
C ASP A 118 -7.30 -8.08 -7.00
N THR A 119 -7.62 -7.57 -8.18
CA THR A 119 -8.24 -8.35 -9.26
C THR A 119 -7.28 -8.43 -10.44
N SER A 120 -7.43 -9.46 -11.29
CA SER A 120 -6.68 -9.54 -12.54
C SER A 120 -6.88 -8.30 -13.41
N SER A 121 -8.14 -7.85 -13.56
CA SER A 121 -8.49 -6.62 -14.29
C SER A 121 -7.72 -5.39 -13.80
N TRP A 122 -7.60 -5.22 -12.47
CA TRP A 122 -6.79 -4.14 -11.90
C TRP A 122 -5.30 -4.30 -12.28
N ARG A 123 -4.72 -5.48 -12.09
CA ARG A 123 -3.31 -5.75 -12.43
C ARG A 123 -3.04 -5.50 -13.92
N ASP A 124 -3.93 -5.94 -14.81
CA ASP A 124 -3.80 -5.75 -16.25
C ASP A 124 -3.79 -4.26 -16.62
N LYS A 125 -4.64 -3.45 -15.98
CA LYS A 125 -4.67 -1.99 -16.14
C LYS A 125 -3.38 -1.33 -15.66
N ILE A 126 -2.80 -1.80 -14.54
CA ILE A 126 -1.50 -1.31 -14.05
C ILE A 126 -0.39 -1.67 -15.04
N GLU A 127 -0.34 -2.91 -15.51
CA GLU A 127 0.69 -3.36 -16.46
C GLU A 127 0.57 -2.65 -17.81
N ALA A 128 -0.65 -2.39 -18.29
CA ALA A 128 -0.88 -1.56 -19.47
C ALA A 128 -0.34 -0.14 -19.29
N ALA A 129 -0.65 0.51 -18.15
CA ALA A 129 -0.15 1.84 -17.84
C ALA A 129 1.39 1.89 -17.80
N ARG A 130 2.02 0.90 -17.15
CA ARG A 130 3.47 0.79 -17.09
C ARG A 130 4.10 0.58 -18.46
N ARG A 131 3.50 -0.25 -19.31
CA ARG A 131 3.96 -0.46 -20.70
C ARG A 131 3.92 0.84 -21.50
N TRP A 132 2.89 1.67 -21.30
CA TRP A 132 2.79 2.97 -21.95
C TRP A 132 3.85 3.96 -21.42
N ILE A 133 4.07 4.01 -20.11
CA ILE A 133 5.06 4.91 -19.50
C ILE A 133 6.49 4.50 -19.89
N PHE A 134 6.89 3.27 -19.61
CA PHE A 134 8.28 2.83 -19.78
C PHE A 134 8.60 2.35 -21.19
N GLY A 135 7.62 1.77 -21.90
CA GLY A 135 7.83 1.26 -23.26
C GLY A 135 7.54 2.28 -24.37
N GLN A 136 6.62 3.22 -24.14
CA GLN A 136 6.21 4.22 -25.15
C GLN A 136 6.54 5.66 -24.76
N GLY A 137 7.11 5.90 -23.57
CA GLY A 137 7.48 7.23 -23.09
C GLY A 137 6.29 8.15 -22.81
N LEU A 138 5.08 7.60 -22.65
CA LEU A 138 3.90 8.42 -22.38
C LEU A 138 3.96 9.01 -20.96
N GLY A 139 3.52 10.26 -20.84
CA GLY A 139 3.45 10.94 -19.55
C GLY A 139 2.55 10.22 -18.56
N VAL A 140 2.94 10.20 -17.28
CA VAL A 140 2.20 9.54 -16.18
C VAL A 140 0.78 10.08 -16.05
N THR A 141 0.58 11.37 -16.34
CA THR A 141 -0.71 12.09 -16.31
C THR A 141 -1.36 12.22 -17.69
N SER A 142 -0.82 11.55 -18.71
CA SER A 142 -1.43 11.54 -20.04
C SER A 142 -2.83 10.94 -20.01
N LYS A 143 -3.72 11.41 -20.88
CA LYS A 143 -5.12 10.96 -20.95
C LYS A 143 -5.25 9.43 -21.00
N LYS A 144 -4.42 8.78 -21.83
CA LYS A 144 -4.40 7.33 -22.00
C LYS A 144 -4.01 6.58 -20.72
N VAL A 145 -3.01 7.10 -19.98
CA VAL A 145 -2.49 6.47 -18.76
C VAL A 145 -3.41 6.72 -17.57
N ASP A 146 -3.86 7.95 -17.37
CA ASP A 146 -4.63 8.35 -16.19
C ASP A 146 -6.13 8.34 -16.46
N GLU A 147 -6.64 9.25 -17.31
CA GLU A 147 -8.08 9.48 -17.46
C GLU A 147 -8.86 8.27 -17.96
N ASP A 148 -8.36 7.63 -19.02
CA ASP A 148 -9.05 6.52 -19.69
C ASP A 148 -8.82 5.17 -18.99
N ASN A 149 -7.94 5.10 -17.98
CA ASN A 149 -7.50 3.83 -17.40
C ASN A 149 -7.53 3.79 -15.85
N LEU A 150 -6.90 4.75 -15.17
CA LEU A 150 -6.62 4.69 -13.72
C LEU A 150 -7.47 5.66 -12.86
N LYS A 151 -7.90 6.78 -13.43
CA LYS A 151 -8.50 7.93 -12.72
C LYS A 151 -9.81 7.57 -12.01
N GLU A 152 -10.67 6.79 -12.67
CA GLU A 152 -12.00 6.38 -12.17
C GLU A 152 -11.92 5.83 -10.74
N LYS A 153 -10.99 4.90 -10.51
CA LYS A 153 -10.82 4.21 -9.23
C LYS A 153 -9.63 4.76 -8.43
N SER A 154 -9.07 5.91 -8.85
CA SER A 154 -7.93 6.59 -8.23
C SER A 154 -6.70 5.71 -8.06
N TRP A 155 -6.46 4.84 -9.04
CA TRP A 155 -5.28 3.99 -9.09
C TRP A 155 -4.05 4.79 -9.55
N VAL A 156 -2.88 4.20 -9.35
CA VAL A 156 -1.59 4.74 -9.78
C VAL A 156 -0.80 3.64 -10.50
N PRO A 157 0.08 3.97 -11.46
CA PRO A 157 0.78 2.99 -12.29
C PRO A 157 1.96 2.30 -11.56
N THR A 158 1.77 1.95 -10.30
CA THR A 158 2.78 1.34 -9.43
C THR A 158 2.38 -0.08 -9.07
N ARG A 159 3.37 -0.98 -9.11
CA ARG A 159 3.18 -2.35 -8.64
C ARG A 159 3.16 -2.36 -7.12
N VAL A 160 2.24 -3.15 -6.60
CA VAL A 160 2.26 -3.59 -5.22
C VAL A 160 3.34 -4.67 -5.06
N SER A 161 4.03 -4.66 -3.92
CA SER A 161 5.04 -5.64 -3.53
C SER A 161 4.71 -7.08 -3.90
N SER A 162 5.62 -7.73 -4.64
CA SER A 162 5.45 -9.11 -5.12
C SER A 162 5.76 -10.17 -4.06
N SER A 163 6.54 -9.85 -3.02
CA SER A 163 6.82 -10.79 -1.92
C SER A 163 5.57 -11.08 -1.08
N CYS A 164 4.64 -10.12 -0.99
CA CYS A 164 3.33 -10.28 -0.36
C CYS A 164 2.46 -11.34 -1.08
N PHE A 165 2.70 -11.60 -2.37
CA PHE A 165 1.86 -12.46 -3.21
C PHE A 165 2.11 -13.96 -3.05
N SER A 166 3.29 -14.37 -2.58
CA SER A 166 3.75 -15.76 -2.75
C SER A 166 3.55 -16.67 -1.53
N VAL A 167 3.29 -16.13 -0.34
CA VAL A 167 3.32 -16.94 0.89
C VAL A 167 1.97 -17.58 1.22
N ASP A 168 0.87 -17.01 0.74
CA ASP A 168 -0.45 -17.65 0.76
C ASP A 168 -1.34 -16.85 -0.18
N GLY A 169 -2.00 -17.47 -1.15
CA GLY A 169 -2.83 -16.83 -2.20
C GLY A 169 -4.07 -16.05 -1.69
N ARG A 170 -4.06 -15.59 -0.43
CA ARG A 170 -5.11 -14.88 0.30
C ARG A 170 -4.70 -13.50 0.80
N LEU A 171 -3.42 -13.15 0.86
CA LEU A 171 -2.93 -11.88 1.43
C LEU A 171 -2.31 -11.01 0.34
N THR A 172 -3.04 -9.99 -0.11
CA THR A 172 -2.47 -8.93 -0.96
C THR A 172 -2.10 -7.73 -0.12
N LEU A 173 -1.17 -6.87 -0.55
CA LEU A 173 -0.79 -5.66 0.21
C LEU A 173 -1.98 -4.77 0.52
N ILE A 174 -3.08 -4.81 -0.24
CA ILE A 174 -4.32 -4.09 0.10
C ILE A 174 -4.98 -4.68 1.34
N ARG A 175 -4.98 -6.02 1.46
CA ARG A 175 -5.43 -6.73 2.67
C ARG A 175 -4.45 -6.52 3.83
N TRP A 176 -3.15 -6.51 3.56
CA TRP A 176 -2.11 -6.25 4.56
C TRP A 176 -2.11 -4.79 5.05
N CYS A 177 -2.29 -3.80 4.18
CA CYS A 177 -2.52 -2.41 4.57
C CYS A 177 -3.79 -2.30 5.42
N LYS A 178 -4.90 -2.96 5.02
CA LYS A 178 -6.14 -2.97 5.80
C LYS A 178 -5.94 -3.57 7.20
N GLU A 179 -5.44 -4.79 7.28
CA GLU A 179 -5.30 -5.55 8.54
C GLU A 179 -4.13 -5.05 9.41
N CYS A 180 -3.02 -4.59 8.81
CA CYS A 180 -1.76 -4.30 9.51
C CYS A 180 -1.37 -2.82 9.56
N ILE A 181 -1.97 -1.93 8.78
CA ILE A 181 -1.62 -0.49 8.81
C ILE A 181 -2.83 0.38 9.19
N PHE A 182 -4.03 0.02 8.74
CA PHE A 182 -5.26 0.79 8.99
C PHE A 182 -6.10 0.27 10.16
N GLU A 183 -6.05 -1.03 10.50
CA GLU A 183 -6.81 -1.64 11.63
C GLU A 183 -6.06 -1.72 12.96
N ILE A 184 -4.76 -1.38 13.01
CA ILE A 184 -3.99 -1.33 14.27
C ILE A 184 -4.64 -0.42 15.32
N GLY A 185 -5.37 0.63 14.89
CA GLY A 185 -6.08 1.51 15.83
C GLY A 185 -7.21 0.83 16.62
N ALA A 186 -7.71 -0.35 16.21
CA ALA A 186 -8.81 -1.04 16.89
C ALA A 186 -8.36 -2.20 17.79
N VAL A 187 -7.28 -2.91 17.43
CA VAL A 187 -6.81 -4.11 18.17
C VAL A 187 -5.95 -3.76 19.40
N GLN A 188 -5.48 -2.51 19.49
CA GLN A 188 -4.61 -2.05 20.56
C GLN A 188 -5.30 -1.97 21.93
N LEU A 189 -6.64 -1.89 21.99
CA LEU A 189 -7.33 -1.95 23.29
C LEU A 189 -7.36 -3.38 23.85
N GLN A 190 -7.62 -4.40 23.01
CA GLN A 190 -7.85 -5.77 23.49
C GLN A 190 -6.56 -6.50 23.90
N SER A 191 -5.47 -6.30 23.16
CA SER A 191 -4.18 -6.98 23.42
C SER A 191 -3.43 -6.40 24.62
N VAL A 192 -3.50 -5.09 24.85
CA VAL A 192 -2.92 -4.44 26.04
C VAL A 192 -3.73 -4.78 27.30
N LEU A 193 -5.07 -4.87 27.21
CA LEU A 193 -5.90 -5.34 28.33
C LEU A 193 -5.62 -6.80 28.71
N ASN A 194 -5.39 -7.68 27.74
CA ASN A 194 -5.10 -9.09 28.01
C ASN A 194 -3.69 -9.35 28.55
N VAL A 195 -2.72 -8.49 28.26
CA VAL A 195 -1.37 -8.56 28.84
C VAL A 195 -1.35 -8.02 30.28
N CYS A 196 -2.22 -7.05 30.61
CA CYS A 196 -2.34 -6.50 31.97
C CYS A 196 -3.28 -7.31 32.89
N ALA A 197 -4.11 -8.21 32.35
CA ALA A 197 -5.02 -9.06 33.13
C ALA A 197 -4.42 -10.42 33.53
N GLY A 198 -3.15 -10.68 33.19
CA GLY A 198 -2.49 -11.97 33.35
C GLY A 198 -1.30 -11.98 34.30
N SER A 199 -1.48 -11.52 35.54
CA SER A 199 -0.59 -11.83 36.66
C SER A 199 -1.38 -11.88 37.97
N SER A 200 -2.08 -13.02 38.08
CA SER A 200 -2.52 -13.85 39.23
C SER A 200 -1.90 -13.60 40.62
N PRO A 201 -2.44 -14.15 41.74
CA PRO A 201 -3.61 -15.01 41.94
C PRO A 201 -4.75 -14.41 42.78
#